data_AF-A0A8T1HDJ4-F1
#
_entry.id   AF-A0A8T1HDJ4-F1
#
_cell.length_a   1.000
_cell.length_b   1.000
_cell.length_c   1.000
_cell.angle_alpha   90.00
_cell.angle_beta   90.00
_cell.angle_gamma   90.00
#
_symmetry.space_group_name_H-M   'P 1'
#
loop_
_entity.id
_entity.type
_entity.pdbx_description
1 polymer ?
#
loop_
_entity_poly.entity_id
_entity_poly.type
_entity_poly.pdbx_seq_one_letter_code
_entity_poly.pdbx_strand_id
1 'polypeptide(L)' 'IIAHRINTIMHCDKIAVMDAGRVAEFDSPMTLLAQPQSVFAALAKMSITK' A
#
# COMPACT_ATOMS: atom_id res chain seq x y z
N ILE A 1 0.06 7.40 10.06
CA ILE A 1 -1.26 6.92 10.52
C ILE A 1 -1.38 5.43 10.24
N ILE A 2 -2.15 4.67 11.02
CA ILE A 2 -2.55 3.31 10.66
C ILE A 2 -3.94 3.41 10.03
N ALA A 3 -4.10 2.93 8.81
CA ALA A 3 -5.35 3.06 8.06
C ALA A 3 -5.63 1.78 7.26
N HIS A 4 -6.92 1.47 7.10
CA HIS A 4 -7.41 0.35 6.28
C HIS A 4 -8.09 0.82 4.97
N ARG A 5 -8.39 2.12 4.84
CA ARG A 5 -9.02 2.69 3.66
C ARG A 5 -7.97 3.17 2.68
N ILE A 6 -8.01 2.68 1.44
CA ILE A 6 -7.02 3.04 0.42
C ILE A 6 -6.92 4.55 0.19
N ASN A 7 -8.05 5.26 0.19
CA ASN A 7 -8.09 6.71 -0.03
C ASN A 7 -7.26 7.47 1.01
N THR A 8 -7.34 7.08 2.29
CA THR A 8 -6.54 7.69 3.35
C THR A 8 -5.06 7.31 3.23
N ILE A 9 -4.76 6.06 2.87
CA ILE A 9 -3.38 5.55 2.75
C ILE A 9 -2.65 6.23 1.57
N MET A 10 -3.35 6.51 0.47
CA MET A 10 -2.80 7.15 -0.74
C MET A 10 -2.26 8.57 -0.52
N HIS A 11 -2.69 9.26 0.54
CA HIS A 11 -2.21 10.60 0.88
C HIS A 11 -0.94 10.59 1.75
N CYS A 12 -0.35 9.43 2.01
CA CYS A 12 0.87 9.32 2.82
C CYS A 12 2.12 9.47 1.95
N ASP A 13 3.15 10.13 2.49
CA ASP A 13 4.45 10.27 1.80
C ASP A 13 5.20 8.94 1.68
N LYS A 14 5.04 8.06 2.67
CA LYS A 14 5.58 6.69 2.72
C LYS A 14 4.59 5.73 3.36
N ILE A 15 4.60 4.50 2.89
CA ILE A 15 3.73 3.42 3.35
C ILE A 15 4.59 2.25 3.80
N ALA A 16 4.32 1.75 5.00
CA ALA A 16 4.85 0.50 5.50
C ALA A 16 3.75 -0.57 5.44
N VAL A 17 3.95 -1.62 4.66
CA VAL A 17 3.08 -2.80 4.69
C VAL A 17 3.70 -3.80 5.64
N MET A 18 2.91 -4.22 6.64
CA MET A 18 3.34 -5.23 7.60
C MET A 18 2.65 -6.56 7.30
N ASP A 19 3.43 -7.64 7.34
CA ASP A 19 2.94 -9.02 7.26
C ASP A 19 3.62 -9.88 8.33
N ALA A 20 2.83 -10.67 9.06
CA ALA A 20 3.30 -11.55 10.14
C ALA A 20 4.31 -10.91 11.13
N GLY A 21 4.12 -9.62 11.47
CA GLY A 21 4.99 -8.88 12.37
C GLY A 21 6.32 -8.40 11.77
N ARG A 22 6.49 -8.47 10.44
CA ARG A 22 7.64 -7.94 9.71
C ARG A 22 7.20 -6.90 8.69
N VAL A 23 8.11 -6.00 8.32
CA VAL A 23 7.89 -5.07 7.21
C VAL A 23 8.05 -5.85 5.91
N ALA A 24 6.94 -6.03 5.20
CA ALA A 24 6.92 -6.65 3.88
C ALA A 24 7.33 -5.65 2.80
N GLU A 25 6.86 -4.41 2.90
CA GLU A 25 7.17 -3.33 1.96
C GLU A 25 7.30 -1.99 2.68
N PHE A 26 8.19 -1.13 2.19
CA PHE A 26 8.36 0.21 2.72
C PHE A 26 8.86 1.18 1.65
N ASP A 27 7.96 1.97 1.06
CA ASP A 27 8.31 2.99 0.08
C ASP A 27 7.18 4.02 -0.11
N SER A 28 7.35 4.97 -1.01
CA SER A 28 6.31 5.90 -1.44
C SER A 28 5.17 5.17 -2.17
N PRO A 29 3.92 5.69 -2.13
CA PRO A 29 2.78 5.06 -2.81
C PRO A 29 3.03 4.86 -4.30
N MET A 30 3.66 5.82 -4.97
CA MET A 30 3.99 5.76 -6.40
C MET A 30 4.97 4.62 -6.70
N THR A 31 5.99 4.45 -5.86
CA THR A 31 6.95 3.35 -5.99
C THR A 31 6.26 2.00 -5.83
N LEU A 32 5.46 1.85 -4.78
CA LEU A 32 4.77 0.60 -4.48
C LEU A 32 3.74 0.25 -5.57
N LEU A 33 3.00 1.22 -6.10
CA LEU A 33 2.06 1.02 -7.21
C LEU A 33 2.72 0.60 -8.52
N ALA A 34 3.95 1.06 -8.77
CA ALA A 34 4.72 0.69 -9.95
C ALA A 34 5.30 -0.73 -9.88
N GLN A 35 5.37 -1.32 -8.68
CA GLN A 35 5.91 -2.66 -8.49
C GLN A 35 4.87 -3.75 -8.78
N PRO A 36 5.10 -4.64 -9.77
CA PRO A 36 4.12 -5.66 -10.18
C PRO A 36 3.75 -6.66 -9.08
N GLN A 37 4.66 -6.87 -8.12
CA GLN A 37 4.51 -7.84 -7.02
C GLN A 37 4.15 -7.16 -5.69
N SER A 38 3.80 -5.86 -5.71
CA SER A 38 3.52 -5.14 -4.48
C SER A 38 2.18 -5.55 -3.86
N VAL A 39 2.21 -5.80 -2.54
CA VAL A 39 1.02 -6.09 -1.74
C VAL A 39 0.14 -4.85 -1.70
N PHE A 40 0.74 -3.67 -1.53
CA PHE A 40 0.02 -2.41 -1.60
C PHE A 40 -0.68 -2.20 -2.95
N ALA A 41 0.00 -2.49 -4.07
CA ALA A 41 -0.59 -2.35 -5.41
C ALA A 41 -1.80 -3.29 -5.61
N ALA A 42 -1.70 -4.53 -5.12
CA ALA A 42 -2.81 -5.48 -5.17
C ALA A 42 -4.03 -4.98 -4.38
N LEU A 43 -3.82 -4.46 -3.18
CA LEU A 43 -4.87 -3.87 -2.32
C LEU A 43 -5.52 -2.64 -2.99
N ALA A 44 -4.72 -1.80 -3.63
CA ALA A 44 -5.21 -0.62 -4.34
C ALA A 44 -6.09 -1.02 -5.54
N LYS A 45 -5.66 -1.99 -6.34
CA LYS A 45 -6.42 -2.49 -7.50
C LYS A 45 -7.78 -3.08 -7.11
N MET A 46 -7.83 -3.82 -6.00
CA MET A 46 -9.09 -4.34 -5.44
C MET A 46 -10.03 -3.25 -4.97
N SER A 47 -9.49 -2.16 -4.43
CA SER A 47 -10.28 -1.04 -3.88
C SER A 47 -10.87 -0.12 -4.96
N ILE A 48 -10.24 -0.04 -6.14
CA ILE A 48 -10.65 0.85 -7.24
C ILE A 48 -11.65 0.17 -8.20
N THR A 49 -11.74 -1.16 -8.20
CA THR A 49 -12.59 -1.94 -9.14
C THR A 49 -14.04 -2.12 -8.62
N LYS A 50 -14.59 -1.17 -7.86
CA LYS A 50 -15.96 -1.26 -7.36
C LYS A 50 -16.72 0.05 -7.51
#